data_AF-A0A2X6CYQ1-F1
#
_entry.id   AF-A0A2X6CYQ1-F1
#
_cell.length_a   1.000
_cell.length_b   1.000
_cell.length_c   1.000
_cell.angle_alpha   90.00
_cell.angle_beta   90.00
_cell.angle_gamma   90.00
#
_symmetry.space_group_name_H-M   'P 1'
#
loop_
_entity.id
_entity.type
_entity.pdbx_description
1 polymer ?
#
loop_
_entity_poly.entity_id
_entity_poly.type
_entity_poly.pdbx_seq_one_letter_code
_entity_poly.pdbx_strand_id
1 'polypeptide(L)' 'MHRIPGEIPHHKTKNIKLMAIVQRLQRIMVNENLTPDELVGCAEIVRDNYGRFNHIGQSRVAPPQRRR' A
#
# COMPACT_ATOMS: atom_id res chain seq x y z
N MET A 1 26.35 30.91 -12.28
CA MET A 1 25.20 30.04 -11.95
C MET A 1 25.22 29.77 -10.44
N HIS A 2 24.22 30.25 -9.69
CA HIS A 2 24.09 29.96 -8.25
C HIS A 2 23.52 28.55 -8.06
N ARG A 3 24.26 27.64 -7.43
CA ARG A 3 23.72 26.35 -6.95
C ARG A 3 23.33 26.52 -5.50
N ILE A 4 22.04 26.34 -5.19
CA ILE A 4 21.53 26.30 -3.83
C ILE A 4 21.89 24.91 -3.24
N PRO A 5 22.73 24.83 -2.19
CA PRO A 5 23.08 23.57 -1.56
C PRO A 5 21.93 23.16 -0.63
N GLY A 6 20.99 22.36 -1.12
CA GLY A 6 19.89 21.86 -0.27
C GLY A 6 18.75 21.14 -0.96
N GLU A 7 18.51 21.36 -2.26
CA GLU A 7 17.49 20.59 -2.98
C GLU A 7 18.02 19.22 -3.36
N ILE A 8 17.79 18.22 -2.50
CA ILE A 8 17.82 16.82 -2.93
C ILE A 8 16.73 16.69 -4.00
N PRO A 9 17.09 16.37 -5.25
CA PRO A 9 16.11 16.33 -6.32
C PRO A 9 14.96 15.40 -5.93
N HIS A 10 13.72 15.87 -6.04
CA HIS A 10 12.53 15.11 -5.61
C HIS A 10 12.43 13.71 -6.26
N HIS A 11 13.06 13.52 -7.42
CA HIS A 11 13.18 12.22 -8.07
C HIS A 11 14.06 11.24 -7.28
N LYS A 12 15.14 11.72 -6.65
CA LYS A 12 16.04 10.89 -5.82
C LYS A 12 15.35 10.46 -4.53
N THR A 13 14.60 11.33 -3.88
CA THR A 13 13.85 10.97 -2.66
C THR A 13 12.72 9.98 -2.92
N LYS A 14 12.01 10.08 -4.05
CA LYS A 14 11.03 9.05 -4.47
C LYS A 14 11.69 7.69 -4.70
N ASN A 15 12.86 7.66 -5.34
CA ASN A 15 13.62 6.43 -5.57
C ASN A 15 14.16 5.82 -4.27
N ILE A 16 14.60 6.64 -3.30
CA ILE A 16 15.07 6.15 -1.99
C ILE A 16 13.93 5.49 -1.21
N LYS A 17 12.73 6.11 -1.19
CA LYS A 17 11.56 5.53 -0.52
C LYS A 17 11.13 4.22 -1.17
N LEU A 18 11.09 4.18 -2.50
CA LEU A 18 10.77 2.97 -3.24
C LEU A 18 11.78 1.86 -2.94
N MET A 19 13.08 2.18 -2.94
CA MET A 19 14.13 1.22 -2.61
C MET A 19 14.00 0.70 -1.17
N ALA A 20 13.72 1.57 -0.20
CA ALA A 20 13.49 1.15 1.17
C ALA A 20 12.27 0.21 1.31
N ILE A 21 11.22 0.44 0.53
CA ILE A 21 10.05 -0.45 0.47
C ILE A 21 10.43 -1.79 -0.16
N VAL A 22 11.12 -1.78 -1.30
CA VAL A 22 11.59 -3.00 -1.98
C VAL A 22 12.46 -3.85 -1.04
N GLN A 23 13.40 -3.24 -0.33
CA GLN A 23 14.24 -3.93 0.66
C GLN A 23 13.43 -4.57 1.79
N ARG A 24 12.38 -3.89 2.27
CA ARG A 24 11.49 -4.46 3.30
C ARG A 24 10.68 -5.63 2.77
N LEU A 25 10.18 -5.55 1.53
CA LEU A 25 9.46 -6.64 0.87
C LEU A 25 10.37 -7.85 0.68
N GLN A 26 11.61 -7.64 0.22
CA GLN A 26 12.61 -8.71 0.09
C GLN A 26 12.88 -9.41 1.44
N ARG A 27 12.97 -8.64 2.53
CA ARG A 27 13.14 -9.21 3.87
C ARG A 27 11.95 -10.07 4.30
N ILE A 28 10.72 -9.61 4.02
CA ILE A 28 9.51 -10.39 4.29
C ILE A 28 9.50 -11.68 3.47
N MET A 29 9.85 -11.61 2.18
CA MET A 29 9.91 -12.78 1.30
C MET A 29 10.87 -13.84 1.85
N VAL A 30 12.08 -13.43 2.27
CA VAL A 30 13.06 -14.35 2.85
C VAL A 30 12.58 -14.94 4.18
N ASN A 31 12.00 -14.12 5.06
CA ASN A 31 11.58 -14.57 6.38
C ASN A 31 10.40 -15.56 6.33
N GLU A 32 9.45 -15.33 5.42
CA GLU A 32 8.24 -16.14 5.28
C GLU A 32 8.38 -17.24 4.22
N ASN A 33 9.57 -17.39 3.63
CA ASN A 33 9.85 -18.32 2.52
C ASN A 33 8.90 -18.13 1.31
N LEU A 34 8.57 -16.88 0.99
CA LEU A 34 7.67 -16.56 -0.11
C LEU A 34 8.45 -16.30 -1.40
N THR A 35 7.94 -16.84 -2.49
CA THR A 35 8.31 -16.43 -3.84
C THR A 35 7.73 -15.05 -4.16
N PRO A 36 8.26 -14.34 -5.18
CA PRO A 36 7.69 -13.07 -5.61
C PRO A 36 6.20 -13.17 -5.97
N ASP A 37 5.80 -14.26 -6.63
CA ASP A 37 4.41 -14.48 -7.05
C ASP A 37 3.47 -14.70 -5.86
N GLU A 38 3.92 -15.45 -4.85
CA GLU A 38 3.14 -15.65 -3.62
C GLU A 38 2.99 -14.35 -2.83
N LEU A 39 4.03 -13.52 -2.76
CA LEU A 39 3.93 -12.20 -2.11
C LEU A 39 2.88 -11.32 -2.81
N VAL A 40 2.83 -11.35 -4.16
CA VAL A 40 1.80 -10.65 -4.93
C VAL A 40 0.42 -11.20 -4.58
N GLY A 41 0.24 -12.52 -4.57
CA GLY A 41 -1.02 -13.15 -4.16
C GLY A 41 -1.46 -12.77 -2.75
N CYS A 42 -0.53 -12.71 -1.78
CA CYS A 42 -0.83 -12.22 -0.43
C CYS A 42 -1.31 -10.77 -0.42
N ALA A 43 -0.69 -9.90 -1.22
CA ALA A 43 -1.09 -8.48 -1.31
C ALA A 43 -2.49 -8.33 -1.92
N GLU A 44 -2.86 -9.16 -2.89
CA GLU A 44 -4.20 -9.18 -3.48
C GLU A 44 -5.27 -9.57 -2.45
N ILE A 45 -5.02 -10.62 -1.67
CA ILE A 45 -5.92 -11.04 -0.59
C ILE A 45 -6.12 -9.91 0.44
N VAL A 46 -5.03 -9.22 0.83
CA VAL A 46 -5.10 -8.08 1.75
C VAL A 46 -5.91 -6.92 1.16
N ARG A 47 -5.71 -6.59 -0.12
CA ARG A 47 -6.49 -5.57 -0.84
C ARG A 47 -7.97 -5.92 -0.86
N ASP A 48 -8.31 -7.15 -1.20
CA ASP A 48 -9.70 -7.61 -1.32
C ASP A 48 -10.41 -7.61 0.04
N ASN A 49 -9.69 -8.00 1.10
CA ASN A 49 -10.15 -7.89 2.47
C ASN A 49 -10.40 -6.43 2.87
N TYR A 50 -9.47 -5.53 2.56
CA TYR A 50 -9.63 -4.10 2.84
C TYR A 50 -10.87 -3.51 2.13
N GLY A 51 -11.08 -3.87 0.85
CA GLY A 51 -12.27 -3.48 0.10
C GLY A 51 -13.57 -3.99 0.71
N ARG A 52 -13.60 -5.25 1.15
CA ARG A 52 -14.75 -5.84 1.85
C ARG A 52 -15.05 -5.16 3.18
N PHE A 53 -14.03 -4.87 3.99
CA PHE A 53 -14.21 -4.16 5.26
C PHE A 53 -14.71 -2.73 5.06
N ASN A 54 -14.22 -2.01 4.04
CA ASN A 54 -14.74 -0.69 3.69
C ASN A 54 -16.20 -0.74 3.20
N HIS A 55 -16.58 -1.77 2.45
CA HIS A 55 -17.98 -1.96 2.01
C HIS A 55 -18.93 -2.23 3.19
N ILE A 56 -18.53 -3.07 4.15
CA ILE A 56 -19.32 -3.36 5.36
C ILE A 56 -19.42 -2.12 6.26
N GLY A 57 -18.35 -1.32 6.36
CA GLY A 57 -18.35 -0.05 7.08
C GLY A 57 -19.32 0.98 6.50
N GLN A 58 -19.50 1.00 5.17
CA GLN A 58 -20.47 1.87 4.49
C GLN A 58 -21.91 1.35 4.54
N SER A 59 -22.11 0.02 4.58
CA SER A 59 -23.44 -0.60 4.66
C SER A 59 -24.19 -0.28 5.96
N ARG A 60 -23.50 0.09 7.04
CA ARG A 60 -24.12 0.53 8.30
C ARG A 60 -24.71 1.95 8.26
N VAL A 61 -24.57 2.66 7.15
CA VAL A 61 -25.10 4.03 6.96
C VAL A 61 -26.23 4.06 5.93
N ALA A 62 -27.04 3.00 5.84
CA ALA A 62 -28.32 3.09 5.14
C ALA A 62 -29.34 3.81 6.04
N PRO A 63 -29.88 4.98 5.66
CA PRO A 63 -30.94 5.61 6.43
C PRO A 63 -32.19 4.71 6.42
N PRO A 64 -33.00 4.70 7.49
CA PRO A 64 -34.17 3.85 7.57
C PRO A 64 -35.11 4.17 6.40
N GLN A 65 -35.49 3.14 5.63
CA GLN A 65 -36.52 3.25 4.61
C GLN A 65 -37.82 3.69 5.30
N ARG A 66 -38.19 4.96 5.12
CA ARG A 66 -39.52 5.45 5.45
C ARG A 66 -40.54 4.66 4.61
N ARG A 67 -41.17 3.65 5.23
CA ARG A 67 -42.39 3.04 4.70
C ARG A 67 -43.46 4.14 4.65
N ARG A 68 -43.92 4.43 3.43
CA ARG A 68 -45.15 5.20 3.19
C ARG A 68 -46.36 4.31 3.45
#